data_AF-A0A318B6T4-F1
#
_entry.id   AF-A0A318B6T4-F1
#
_cell.length_a   1.000
_cell.length_b   1.000
_cell.length_c   1.000
_cell.angle_alpha   90.00
_cell.angle_beta   90.00
_cell.angle_gamma   90.00
#
_symmetry.space_group_name_H-M   'P 1'
#
loop_
_entity.id
_entity.type
_entity.pdbx_description
1 polymer ?
#
loop_
_entity_poly.entity_id
_entity_poly.type
_entity_poly.pdbx_seq_one_letter_code
_entity_poly.pdbx_strand_id
1 'polypeptide(L)'
;MDLTDPAVLSGSEWPMHGLADDIRPALEKALAEGPAVLATIIALEGGGPRPVGTQMLFAQGFASGFLSGGCIEGDVEIHARAVLETGAPRRLVYGEGSPWPDIRLLCGARIEILVERLDPDDVAVRDLLTHATERRPAVWFSDGTGRLCARKESAPPPWPGAFRRGFDPVPRLVVIGGDPTALALASLGAQAGFEATLVRPKGPLAPPPLAGVGYSRDTPGQALAAIGLDPWTAVAVCGHDLALDHEALLAALPSPASYVGLLGARRRLAERITALRAAGLTERDLAKLRAPIGLDLGGKAPFEVAIAVIGEIIAARHGQPALERRAHSNPSPLAGEGGPRSGSGEGSKALSAATTDRPGGALDV
;
A
#
# COMPACT_ATOMS: atom_id res chain seq x y z
N MET A 1 -42.66 2.67 -3.79
CA MET A 1 -42.56 2.69 -5.25
C MET A 1 -42.11 4.07 -5.65
N ASP A 2 -40.81 4.21 -5.87
CA ASP A 2 -40.26 5.10 -6.89
C ASP A 2 -39.11 4.30 -7.51
N LEU A 3 -39.28 3.88 -8.76
CA LEU A 3 -38.36 3.01 -9.51
C LEU A 3 -37.44 3.83 -10.42
N THR A 4 -37.22 5.10 -10.06
CA THR A 4 -36.42 6.07 -10.84
C THR A 4 -35.12 6.51 -10.17
N ASP A 5 -34.74 5.88 -9.05
CA ASP A 5 -33.46 6.15 -8.38
C ASP A 5 -32.32 5.97 -9.40
N PRO A 6 -31.52 7.01 -9.73
CA PRO A 6 -30.46 6.89 -10.72
C PRO A 6 -29.55 5.75 -10.28
N ALA A 7 -29.13 4.91 -11.23
CA ALA A 7 -28.15 3.86 -10.98
C ALA A 7 -27.03 4.49 -10.14
N VAL A 8 -26.65 3.84 -9.04
CA VAL A 8 -25.71 4.35 -8.05
C VAL A 8 -24.41 4.82 -8.73
N LEU A 9 -24.02 4.12 -9.79
CA LEU A 9 -22.89 4.47 -10.62
C LEU A 9 -23.20 5.60 -11.61
N SER A 10 -24.41 5.63 -12.18
CA SER A 10 -24.84 6.65 -13.14
C SER A 10 -25.08 8.05 -12.53
N GLY A 11 -25.34 8.13 -11.22
CA GLY A 11 -25.54 9.39 -10.51
C GLY A 11 -24.25 10.09 -10.07
N SER A 12 -23.08 9.48 -10.29
CA SER A 12 -21.79 10.00 -9.82
C SER A 12 -20.91 10.44 -10.99
N GLU A 13 -20.51 11.70 -11.03
CA GLU A 13 -19.58 12.22 -12.05
C GLU A 13 -18.18 11.59 -11.95
N TRP A 14 -17.82 11.05 -10.78
CA TRP A 14 -16.50 10.49 -10.50
C TRP A 14 -16.63 9.13 -9.79
N PRO A 15 -15.83 8.11 -10.15
CA PRO A 15 -15.94 6.76 -9.59
C PRO A 15 -15.33 6.65 -8.19
N MET A 16 -15.77 7.49 -7.25
CA MET A 16 -15.25 7.53 -5.87
C MET A 16 -15.44 6.21 -5.12
N HIS A 17 -16.44 5.43 -5.51
CA HIS A 17 -16.67 4.06 -5.02
C HIS A 17 -15.46 3.14 -5.25
N GLY A 18 -14.67 3.39 -6.30
CA GLY A 18 -13.52 2.57 -6.69
C GLY A 18 -12.24 2.83 -5.90
N LEU A 19 -12.21 3.82 -5.00
CA LEU A 19 -11.02 4.10 -4.18
C LEU A 19 -10.83 3.10 -3.02
N ALA A 20 -11.88 2.37 -2.65
CA ALA A 20 -11.82 1.35 -1.61
C ALA A 20 -11.62 -0.04 -2.23
N ASP A 21 -10.68 -0.81 -1.68
CA ASP A 21 -10.48 -2.23 -2.05
C ASP A 21 -11.01 -3.20 -0.98
N ASP A 22 -11.02 -2.77 0.29
CA ASP A 22 -11.60 -3.52 1.38
C ASP A 22 -13.10 -3.21 1.51
N ILE A 23 -13.92 -4.22 1.22
CA ILE A 23 -15.38 -4.08 1.28
C ILE A 23 -15.94 -4.11 2.70
N ARG A 24 -15.16 -4.51 3.72
CA ARG A 24 -15.71 -4.78 5.06
C ARG A 24 -16.37 -3.55 5.71
N PRO A 25 -15.76 -2.34 5.69
CA PRO A 25 -16.41 -1.15 6.26
C PRO A 25 -17.70 -0.78 5.50
N ALA A 26 -17.69 -0.90 4.17
CA ALA A 26 -18.86 -0.63 3.34
C ALA A 26 -19.97 -1.67 3.59
N LEU A 27 -19.61 -2.93 3.77
CA LEU A 27 -20.51 -4.04 4.04
C LEU A 27 -21.20 -3.90 5.40
N GLU A 28 -20.44 -3.55 6.44
CA GLU A 28 -20.99 -3.28 7.78
C GLU A 28 -22.02 -2.15 7.73
N LYS A 29 -21.69 -1.04 7.06
CA LYS A 29 -22.63 0.08 6.88
C LYS A 29 -23.88 -0.35 6.10
N ALA A 30 -23.70 -1.02 4.96
CA ALA A 30 -24.80 -1.42 4.09
C ALA A 30 -25.80 -2.32 4.82
N LEU A 31 -25.30 -3.34 5.54
CA LEU A 31 -26.16 -4.31 6.23
C LEU A 31 -26.87 -3.74 7.46
N ALA A 32 -26.41 -2.61 8.00
CA ALA A 32 -27.16 -1.86 9.00
C ALA A 32 -28.41 -1.18 8.42
N GLU A 33 -28.42 -0.91 7.11
CA GLU A 33 -29.52 -0.23 6.41
C GLU A 33 -30.43 -1.20 5.64
N GLY A 34 -29.92 -2.37 5.24
CA GLY A 34 -30.71 -3.40 4.56
C GLY A 34 -29.86 -4.45 3.85
N PRO A 35 -30.46 -5.34 3.05
CA PRO A 35 -29.70 -6.31 2.25
C PRO A 35 -28.79 -5.62 1.23
N ALA A 36 -27.67 -6.27 0.92
CA ALA A 36 -26.69 -5.81 -0.05
C ALA A 36 -26.39 -6.91 -1.08
N VAL A 37 -25.69 -6.56 -2.15
CA VAL A 37 -25.23 -7.50 -3.17
C VAL A 37 -23.73 -7.40 -3.34
N LEU A 38 -23.07 -8.56 -3.34
CA LEU A 38 -21.64 -8.68 -3.51
C LEU A 38 -21.34 -9.30 -4.88
N ALA A 39 -20.58 -8.59 -5.69
CA ALA A 39 -20.01 -9.10 -6.93
C ALA A 39 -18.53 -9.45 -6.69
N THR A 40 -18.13 -10.69 -6.98
CA THR A 40 -16.76 -11.17 -6.78
C THR A 40 -16.19 -11.73 -8.09
N ILE A 41 -14.99 -11.30 -8.50
CA ILE A 41 -14.26 -11.95 -9.60
C ILE A 41 -13.81 -13.33 -9.12
N ILE A 42 -14.37 -14.39 -9.70
CA ILE A 42 -14.10 -15.77 -9.30
C ILE A 42 -13.16 -16.51 -10.26
N ALA A 43 -13.05 -16.03 -11.50
CA ALA A 43 -12.07 -16.52 -12.47
C ALA A 43 -11.63 -15.39 -13.41
N LEU A 44 -10.39 -15.48 -13.88
CA LEU A 44 -9.77 -14.49 -14.77
C LEU A 44 -8.79 -15.18 -15.72
N GLU A 45 -8.93 -14.91 -17.01
CA GLU A 45 -8.02 -15.39 -18.06
C GLU A 45 -7.55 -14.21 -18.92
N GLY A 46 -6.33 -14.26 -19.44
CA GLY A 46 -5.80 -13.23 -20.35
C GLY A 46 -5.29 -11.94 -19.70
N GLY A 47 -5.31 -11.83 -18.37
CA GLY A 47 -4.79 -10.67 -17.64
C GLY A 47 -5.78 -9.50 -17.59
N GLY A 48 -6.54 -9.42 -16.51
CA GLY A 48 -7.48 -8.34 -16.25
C GLY A 48 -6.90 -7.22 -15.38
N PRO A 49 -7.59 -6.07 -15.32
CA PRO A 49 -7.19 -4.92 -14.51
C PRO A 49 -7.21 -5.22 -12.99
N ARG A 50 -7.99 -6.23 -12.56
CA ARG A 50 -8.10 -6.67 -11.17
C ARG A 50 -7.97 -8.19 -11.06
N PRO A 51 -7.33 -8.70 -9.99
CA PRO A 51 -7.12 -10.13 -9.82
C PRO A 51 -8.40 -10.88 -9.39
N VAL A 52 -8.34 -12.20 -9.49
CA VAL A 52 -9.32 -13.09 -8.86
C VAL A 52 -9.43 -12.76 -7.36
N GLY A 53 -10.67 -12.72 -6.88
CA GLY A 53 -11.02 -12.34 -5.52
C GLY A 53 -11.54 -10.93 -5.42
N THR A 54 -11.21 -9.99 -6.31
CA THR A 54 -11.71 -8.60 -6.21
C THR A 54 -13.22 -8.52 -6.06
N GLN A 55 -13.68 -7.63 -5.18
CA GLN A 55 -15.08 -7.49 -4.80
C GLN A 55 -15.59 -6.09 -5.05
N MET A 56 -16.87 -6.02 -5.40
CA MET A 56 -17.65 -4.80 -5.49
C MET A 56 -18.98 -5.02 -4.78
N LEU A 57 -19.33 -4.11 -3.88
CA LEU A 57 -20.55 -4.13 -3.10
C LEU A 57 -21.54 -3.14 -3.70
N PHE A 58 -22.80 -3.55 -3.78
CA PHE A 58 -23.94 -2.72 -4.15
C PHE A 58 -24.96 -2.77 -3.01
N ALA A 59 -25.44 -1.60 -2.59
CA ALA A 59 -26.49 -1.43 -1.61
C ALA A 59 -27.43 -0.31 -2.05
N GLN A 60 -28.48 -0.05 -1.29
CA GLN A 60 -29.38 1.05 -1.58
C GLN A 60 -28.62 2.38 -1.62
N GLY A 61 -28.64 3.07 -2.77
CA GLY A 61 -28.02 4.39 -2.94
C GLY A 61 -26.48 4.44 -2.86
N PHE A 62 -25.77 3.31 -2.76
CA PHE A 62 -24.31 3.31 -2.62
C PHE A 62 -23.63 2.04 -3.17
N ALA A 63 -22.41 2.21 -3.67
CA ALA A 63 -21.54 1.15 -4.16
C ALA A 63 -20.11 1.35 -3.66
N SER A 64 -19.36 0.26 -3.51
CA SER A 64 -17.96 0.29 -3.06
C SER A 64 -17.15 -0.80 -3.74
N GLY A 65 -15.91 -0.50 -4.14
CA GLY A 65 -15.06 -1.38 -4.93
C GLY A 65 -15.21 -1.16 -6.44
N PHE A 66 -14.33 -1.78 -7.21
CA PHE A 66 -14.37 -1.77 -8.67
C PHE A 66 -13.80 -3.07 -9.24
N LEU A 67 -14.15 -3.39 -10.48
CA LEU A 67 -13.87 -4.71 -11.08
C LEU A 67 -12.98 -4.60 -12.32
N SER A 68 -13.36 -3.74 -13.27
CA SER A 68 -12.70 -3.57 -14.57
C SER A 68 -12.15 -2.16 -14.80
N GLY A 69 -12.59 -1.17 -14.03
CA GLY A 69 -12.26 0.24 -14.26
C GLY A 69 -13.18 0.94 -15.25
N GLY A 70 -14.40 0.43 -15.47
CA GLY A 70 -15.48 1.12 -16.18
C GLY A 70 -16.13 0.34 -17.34
N CYS A 71 -15.60 -0.83 -17.74
CA CYS A 71 -16.14 -1.58 -18.88
C CYS A 71 -17.42 -2.36 -18.55
N ILE A 72 -17.57 -2.85 -17.31
CA ILE A 72 -18.63 -3.81 -16.95
C ILE A 72 -19.44 -3.38 -15.72
N GLU A 73 -18.99 -2.38 -14.98
CA GLU A 73 -19.56 -2.01 -13.68
C GLU A 73 -21.06 -1.65 -13.78
N GLY A 74 -21.45 -0.92 -14.83
CA GLY A 74 -22.86 -0.57 -15.05
C GLY A 74 -23.75 -1.77 -15.35
N ASP A 75 -23.25 -2.76 -16.09
CA ASP A 75 -23.99 -4.00 -16.36
C ASP A 75 -24.06 -4.89 -15.11
N VAL A 76 -22.95 -4.99 -14.38
CA VAL A 76 -22.93 -5.69 -13.08
C VAL A 76 -23.93 -5.07 -12.10
N GLU A 77 -24.11 -3.74 -12.09
CA GLU A 77 -25.13 -3.08 -11.27
C GLU A 77 -26.56 -3.51 -11.63
N ILE A 78 -26.88 -3.65 -12.92
CA ILE A 78 -28.18 -4.14 -13.39
C ILE A 78 -28.43 -5.56 -12.87
N HIS A 79 -27.42 -6.42 -12.99
CA HIS A 79 -27.48 -7.78 -12.46
C HIS A 79 -27.58 -7.80 -10.93
N ALA A 80 -26.88 -6.91 -10.24
CA ALA A 80 -26.93 -6.79 -8.80
C ALA A 80 -28.33 -6.41 -8.32
N ARG A 81 -28.98 -5.44 -8.97
CA ARG A 81 -30.38 -5.06 -8.65
C ARG A 81 -31.33 -6.26 -8.80
N ALA A 82 -31.19 -7.02 -9.88
CA ALA A 82 -32.02 -8.20 -10.09
C ALA A 82 -31.75 -9.31 -9.05
N VAL A 83 -30.50 -9.48 -8.61
CA VAL A 83 -30.15 -10.41 -7.51
C VAL A 83 -30.72 -9.94 -6.17
N LEU A 84 -30.71 -8.63 -5.90
CA LEU A 84 -31.30 -8.06 -4.69
C LEU A 84 -32.81 -8.34 -4.62
N GLU A 85 -33.52 -8.15 -5.73
CA GLU A 85 -34.97 -8.40 -5.85
C GLU A 85 -35.33 -9.88 -5.77
N THR A 86 -34.61 -10.73 -6.50
CA THR A 86 -34.98 -12.16 -6.64
C THR A 86 -34.37 -13.06 -5.58
N GLY A 87 -33.27 -12.63 -4.96
CA GLY A 87 -32.43 -13.47 -4.07
C GLY A 87 -31.64 -14.56 -4.78
N ALA A 88 -31.85 -14.78 -6.09
CA ALA A 88 -31.18 -15.83 -6.84
C ALA A 88 -29.78 -15.37 -7.29
N PRO A 89 -28.69 -16.04 -6.89
CA PRO A 89 -27.34 -15.64 -7.30
C PRO A 89 -27.13 -15.81 -8.81
N ARG A 90 -26.21 -15.04 -9.38
CA ARG A 90 -25.88 -15.07 -10.81
C ARG A 90 -24.39 -15.27 -11.03
N ARG A 91 -24.04 -15.98 -12.09
CA ARG A 91 -22.69 -16.05 -12.63
C ARG A 91 -22.66 -15.30 -13.95
N LEU A 92 -21.81 -14.27 -14.03
CA LEU A 92 -21.66 -13.44 -15.22
C LEU A 92 -20.33 -13.77 -15.88
N VAL A 93 -20.30 -13.77 -17.21
CA VAL A 93 -19.10 -14.00 -18.01
C VAL A 93 -18.95 -12.85 -18.99
N TYR A 94 -17.82 -12.14 -18.91
CA TYR A 94 -17.46 -11.07 -19.84
C TYR A 94 -16.20 -11.47 -20.63
N GLY A 95 -16.10 -10.99 -21.87
CA GLY A 95 -15.03 -11.38 -22.80
C GLY A 95 -15.39 -12.63 -23.59
N GLU A 96 -14.45 -13.55 -23.75
CA GLU A 96 -14.67 -14.79 -24.51
C GLU A 96 -15.80 -15.65 -23.89
N GLY A 97 -16.76 -16.05 -24.72
CA GLY A 97 -17.94 -16.79 -24.28
C GLY A 97 -19.03 -15.94 -23.60
N SER A 98 -18.88 -14.61 -23.56
CA SER A 98 -19.90 -13.69 -23.06
C SER A 98 -21.20 -13.76 -23.89
N PRO A 99 -22.38 -13.79 -23.26
CA PRO A 99 -23.66 -13.63 -23.95
C PRO A 99 -23.93 -12.18 -24.40
N TRP A 100 -23.10 -11.22 -23.97
CA TRP A 100 -23.19 -9.81 -24.34
C TRP A 100 -22.06 -9.42 -25.30
N PRO A 101 -22.29 -9.48 -26.63
CA PRO A 101 -21.25 -9.17 -27.63
C PRO A 101 -20.87 -7.68 -27.67
N ASP A 102 -21.76 -6.81 -27.19
CA ASP A 102 -21.58 -5.35 -27.22
C ASP A 102 -20.72 -4.83 -26.05
N ILE A 103 -20.57 -5.62 -24.98
CA ILE A 103 -19.71 -5.28 -23.84
C ILE A 103 -18.30 -5.79 -24.14
N ARG A 104 -17.42 -4.87 -24.55
CA ARG A 104 -16.03 -5.19 -24.90
C ARG A 104 -15.07 -4.79 -23.80
N LEU A 105 -14.28 -5.76 -23.33
CA LEU A 105 -13.18 -5.53 -22.41
C LEU A 105 -11.96 -5.02 -23.19
N LEU A 106 -11.52 -3.81 -22.90
CA LEU A 106 -10.35 -3.20 -23.58
C LEU A 106 -9.05 -3.99 -23.36
N CYS A 107 -8.94 -4.70 -22.23
CA CYS A 107 -7.80 -5.57 -21.94
C CYS A 107 -7.85 -6.90 -22.73
N GLY A 108 -8.99 -7.27 -23.32
CA GLY A 108 -9.19 -8.56 -23.98
C GLY A 108 -9.29 -9.76 -23.04
N ALA A 109 -9.33 -9.53 -21.72
CA ALA A 109 -9.45 -10.61 -20.72
C ALA A 109 -10.82 -11.30 -20.79
N ARG A 110 -10.90 -12.49 -20.18
CA ARG A 110 -12.16 -13.14 -19.82
C ARG A 110 -12.35 -13.09 -18.31
N ILE A 111 -13.48 -12.58 -17.84
CA ILE A 111 -13.78 -12.35 -16.42
C ILE A 111 -15.05 -13.10 -16.05
N GLU A 112 -14.98 -13.97 -15.04
CA GLU A 112 -16.16 -14.57 -14.42
C GLU A 112 -16.46 -13.92 -13.07
N ILE A 113 -17.73 -13.57 -12.84
CA ILE A 113 -18.17 -12.88 -11.64
C ILE A 113 -19.31 -13.65 -10.98
N LEU A 114 -19.18 -13.94 -9.68
CA LEU A 114 -20.29 -14.37 -8.83
C LEU A 114 -20.98 -13.13 -8.25
N VAL A 115 -22.29 -13.00 -8.47
CA VAL A 115 -23.14 -11.96 -7.90
C VAL A 115 -24.12 -12.61 -6.93
N GLU A 116 -24.05 -12.22 -5.66
CA GLU A 116 -24.80 -12.86 -4.58
C GLU A 116 -25.42 -11.83 -3.63
N ARG A 117 -26.62 -12.13 -3.13
CA ARG A 117 -27.29 -11.32 -2.11
C ARG A 117 -26.77 -11.67 -0.72
N LEU A 118 -26.53 -10.65 0.08
CA LEU A 118 -26.17 -10.72 1.50
C LEU A 118 -27.29 -10.09 2.32
N ASP A 119 -27.79 -10.81 3.32
CA ASP A 119 -28.83 -10.33 4.24
C ASP A 119 -28.21 -9.89 5.58
N PRO A 120 -28.84 -8.97 6.33
CA PRO A 120 -28.30 -8.47 7.60
C PRO A 120 -28.04 -9.53 8.67
N ASP A 121 -28.72 -10.67 8.61
CA ASP A 121 -28.58 -11.77 9.57
C ASP A 121 -27.59 -12.87 9.13
N ASP A 122 -26.95 -12.71 7.96
CA ASP A 122 -25.99 -13.66 7.39
C ASP A 122 -24.83 -13.93 8.36
N VAL A 123 -24.72 -15.19 8.79
CA VAL A 123 -23.75 -15.63 9.79
C VAL A 123 -22.31 -15.48 9.26
N ALA A 124 -22.07 -15.79 7.98
CA ALA A 124 -20.73 -15.69 7.40
C ALA A 124 -20.26 -14.23 7.34
N VAL A 125 -21.17 -13.29 7.07
CA VAL A 125 -20.83 -11.85 7.12
C VAL A 125 -20.52 -11.41 8.55
N ARG A 126 -21.34 -11.80 9.53
CA ARG A 126 -21.08 -11.50 10.95
C ARG A 126 -19.71 -12.02 11.39
N ASP A 127 -19.36 -13.24 10.99
CA ASP A 127 -18.09 -13.87 11.31
C ASP A 127 -16.92 -13.13 10.64
N LEU A 128 -17.07 -12.72 9.37
CA LEU A 128 -16.06 -11.92 8.65
C LEU A 128 -15.79 -10.59 9.36
N LEU A 129 -16.83 -9.85 9.73
CA LEU A 129 -16.71 -8.57 10.44
C LEU A 129 -16.11 -8.77 11.84
N THR A 130 -16.52 -9.81 12.56
CA THR A 130 -15.96 -10.16 13.88
C THR A 130 -14.47 -10.49 13.77
N HIS A 131 -14.07 -11.28 12.77
CA HIS A 131 -12.65 -11.57 12.53
C HIS A 131 -11.85 -10.33 12.15
N ALA A 132 -12.43 -9.39 11.39
CA ALA A 132 -11.79 -8.13 11.06
C ALA A 132 -11.54 -7.27 12.31
N THR A 133 -12.55 -7.07 13.16
CA THR A 133 -12.44 -6.32 14.42
C THR A 133 -11.45 -6.94 15.39
N GLU A 134 -11.43 -8.27 15.50
CA GLU A 134 -10.46 -9.00 16.32
C GLU A 134 -9.09 -9.18 15.64
N ARG A 135 -8.90 -8.62 14.44
CA ARG A 135 -7.66 -8.69 13.67
C ARG A 135 -7.15 -10.11 13.45
N ARG A 136 -8.06 -11.04 13.17
CA ARG A 136 -7.76 -12.43 12.83
C ARG A 136 -7.89 -12.63 11.33
N PRO A 137 -6.89 -13.27 10.67
CA PRO A 137 -7.05 -13.68 9.29
C PRO A 137 -8.24 -14.62 9.12
N ALA A 138 -9.01 -14.39 8.07
CA ALA A 138 -10.21 -15.16 7.77
C ALA A 138 -10.18 -15.69 6.34
N VAL A 139 -10.99 -16.70 6.09
CA VAL A 139 -11.26 -17.25 4.77
C VAL A 139 -12.76 -17.25 4.57
N TRP A 140 -13.18 -16.63 3.47
CA TRP A 140 -14.54 -16.59 2.98
C TRP A 140 -14.74 -17.65 1.91
N PHE A 141 -15.86 -18.35 1.99
CA PHE A 141 -16.32 -19.33 1.02
C PHE A 141 -17.72 -18.96 0.56
N SER A 142 -17.97 -18.99 -0.75
CA SER A 142 -19.31 -18.83 -1.31
C SER A 142 -19.47 -19.53 -2.66
N ASP A 143 -20.61 -20.17 -2.87
CA ASP A 143 -21.10 -20.56 -4.21
C ASP A 143 -22.30 -19.71 -4.68
N GLY A 144 -22.66 -18.69 -3.88
CA GLY A 144 -23.79 -17.80 -4.09
C GLY A 144 -25.07 -18.22 -3.37
N THR A 145 -25.20 -19.48 -2.95
CA THR A 145 -26.35 -19.99 -2.17
C THR A 145 -25.94 -20.44 -0.77
N GLY A 146 -24.81 -21.12 -0.64
CA GLY A 146 -24.14 -21.44 0.63
C GLY A 146 -22.95 -20.51 0.86
N ARG A 147 -22.74 -20.13 2.12
CA ARG A 147 -21.63 -19.29 2.56
C ARG A 147 -21.06 -19.71 3.90
N LEU A 148 -19.76 -19.48 4.07
CA LEU A 148 -19.04 -19.70 5.33
C LEU A 148 -17.90 -18.68 5.43
N CYS A 149 -17.71 -18.10 6.62
CA CYS A 149 -16.46 -17.45 6.98
C CYS A 149 -15.84 -18.18 8.17
N ALA A 150 -14.54 -18.44 8.11
CA ALA A 150 -13.80 -19.11 9.17
C ALA A 150 -12.43 -18.48 9.36
N ARG A 151 -11.84 -18.64 10.56
CA ARG A 151 -10.43 -18.30 10.79
C ARG A 151 -9.53 -19.07 9.83
N LYS A 152 -8.49 -18.41 9.31
CA LYS A 152 -7.60 -18.97 8.29
C LYS A 152 -6.93 -20.27 8.73
N GLU A 153 -6.59 -20.38 10.01
CA GLU A 153 -5.89 -21.53 10.60
C GLU A 153 -6.80 -22.75 10.77
N SER A 154 -8.12 -22.54 10.86
CA SER A 154 -9.13 -23.58 11.05
C SER A 154 -10.11 -23.68 9.88
N ALA A 155 -9.78 -23.07 8.73
CA ALA A 155 -10.66 -23.02 7.58
C ALA A 155 -10.78 -24.43 6.95
N PRO A 156 -11.99 -24.95 6.71
CA PRO A 156 -12.16 -26.22 6.02
C PRO A 156 -11.75 -26.10 4.54
N PRO A 157 -11.56 -27.22 3.82
CA PRO A 157 -11.47 -27.18 2.37
C PRO A 157 -12.77 -26.63 1.76
N PRO A 158 -12.71 -25.92 0.61
CA PRO A 158 -13.91 -25.47 -0.09
C PRO A 158 -14.75 -26.68 -0.55
N TRP A 159 -16.08 -26.57 -0.47
CA TRP A 159 -16.97 -27.56 -1.06
C TRP A 159 -17.02 -27.40 -2.60
N PRO A 160 -17.51 -28.41 -3.34
CA PRO A 160 -17.58 -28.33 -4.81
C PRO A 160 -18.36 -27.09 -5.28
N GLY A 161 -17.74 -26.28 -6.13
CA GLY A 161 -18.33 -25.04 -6.68
C GLY A 161 -18.09 -23.78 -5.85
N ALA A 162 -17.61 -23.90 -4.60
CA ALA A 162 -17.34 -22.75 -3.75
C ALA A 162 -16.09 -21.99 -4.18
N PHE A 163 -16.25 -20.67 -4.35
CA PHE A 163 -15.13 -19.75 -4.42
C PHE A 163 -14.53 -19.53 -3.04
N ARG A 164 -13.19 -19.37 -2.97
CA ARG A 164 -12.44 -19.17 -1.73
C ARG A 164 -11.64 -17.87 -1.78
N ARG A 165 -11.83 -16.97 -0.82
CA ARG A 165 -11.06 -15.71 -0.67
C ARG A 165 -10.48 -15.58 0.74
N GLY A 166 -9.21 -15.20 0.84
CA GLY A 166 -8.59 -14.81 2.11
C GLY A 166 -8.83 -13.35 2.45
N PHE A 167 -9.00 -13.05 3.73
CA PHE A 167 -9.05 -11.71 4.28
C PHE A 167 -8.02 -11.58 5.39
N ASP A 168 -7.06 -10.68 5.18
CA ASP A 168 -6.11 -10.31 6.21
C ASP A 168 -6.64 -9.11 7.04
N PRO A 169 -6.16 -8.91 8.27
CA PRO A 169 -6.42 -7.70 9.04
C PRO A 169 -6.04 -6.43 8.28
N VAL A 170 -6.76 -5.34 8.54
CA VAL A 170 -6.42 -4.02 7.99
C VAL A 170 -4.99 -3.67 8.46
N PRO A 171 -4.10 -3.31 7.53
CA PRO A 171 -2.72 -3.01 7.87
C PRO A 171 -2.65 -1.76 8.76
N ARG A 172 -1.78 -1.79 9.76
CA ARG A 172 -1.54 -0.65 10.66
C ARG A 172 -0.25 0.04 10.31
N LEU A 173 -0.24 1.36 10.43
CA LEU A 173 0.97 2.17 10.32
C LEU A 173 1.12 3.03 11.58
N VAL A 174 2.11 2.74 12.40
CA VAL A 174 2.46 3.57 13.56
C VAL A 174 3.64 4.46 13.19
N VAL A 175 3.44 5.78 13.22
CA VAL A 175 4.47 6.76 12.90
C VAL A 175 4.92 7.45 14.18
N ILE A 176 6.17 7.23 14.59
CA ILE A 176 6.77 7.91 15.74
C ILE A 176 7.44 9.19 15.26
N GLY A 177 6.97 10.35 15.71
CA GLY A 177 7.54 11.63 15.31
C GLY A 177 6.51 12.76 15.28
N GLY A 178 6.91 13.91 14.75
CA GLY A 178 6.04 15.08 14.68
C GLY A 178 6.52 16.19 13.75
N ASP A 179 7.51 15.89 12.92
CA ASP A 179 8.01 16.78 11.88
C ASP A 179 7.10 16.67 10.62
N PRO A 180 7.32 17.50 9.59
CA PRO A 180 6.57 17.39 8.34
C PRO A 180 6.63 16.01 7.67
N THR A 181 7.74 15.28 7.81
CA THR A 181 7.90 13.92 7.25
C THR A 181 6.96 12.93 7.92
N ALA A 182 6.90 12.94 9.26
CA ALA A 182 6.00 12.09 10.04
C ALA A 182 4.52 12.40 9.73
N LEU A 183 4.17 13.68 9.60
CA LEU A 183 2.81 14.11 9.24
C LEU A 183 2.44 13.66 7.82
N ALA A 184 3.33 13.82 6.85
CA ALA A 184 3.13 13.36 5.48
C ALA A 184 2.97 11.84 5.42
N LEU A 185 3.80 11.09 6.16
CA LEU A 185 3.72 9.63 6.21
C LEU A 185 2.42 9.14 6.85
N ALA A 186 1.99 9.72 7.97
CA ALA A 186 0.74 9.34 8.62
C ALA A 186 -0.47 9.65 7.71
N SER A 187 -0.50 10.83 7.09
CA SER A 187 -1.54 11.24 6.15
C SER A 187 -1.63 10.34 4.92
N LEU A 188 -0.48 10.07 4.28
CA LEU A 188 -0.43 9.20 3.10
C LEU A 188 -0.75 7.75 3.46
N GLY A 189 -0.33 7.27 4.64
CA GLY A 189 -0.69 5.95 5.13
C GLY A 189 -2.20 5.77 5.27
N ALA A 190 -2.90 6.73 5.87
CA ALA A 190 -4.35 6.70 5.96
C ALA A 190 -5.01 6.68 4.56
N GLN A 191 -4.55 7.53 3.65
CA GLN A 191 -5.04 7.55 2.26
C GLN A 191 -4.75 6.25 1.49
N ALA A 192 -3.66 5.55 1.83
CA ALA A 192 -3.30 4.26 1.26
C ALA A 192 -4.02 3.06 1.92
N GLY A 193 -4.98 3.31 2.82
CA GLY A 193 -5.80 2.28 3.45
C GLY A 193 -5.17 1.63 4.70
N PHE A 194 -4.19 2.27 5.33
CA PHE A 194 -3.67 1.84 6.63
C PHE A 194 -4.48 2.46 7.78
N GLU A 195 -4.68 1.69 8.85
CA GLU A 195 -5.00 2.24 10.17
C GLU A 195 -3.76 3.00 10.70
N ALA A 196 -3.68 4.30 10.38
CA ALA A 196 -2.54 5.12 10.70
C ALA A 196 -2.66 5.78 12.08
N THR A 197 -1.60 5.70 12.89
CA THR A 197 -1.50 6.39 14.19
C THR A 197 -0.19 7.18 14.27
N LEU A 198 -0.29 8.48 14.54
CA LEU A 198 0.84 9.35 14.85
C LEU A 198 1.10 9.35 16.36
N VAL A 199 2.30 8.96 16.76
CA VAL A 199 2.76 8.99 18.16
C VAL A 199 3.76 10.13 18.31
N ARG A 200 3.37 11.15 19.08
CA ARG A 200 4.20 12.32 19.35
C ARG A 200 4.20 12.62 20.86
N PRO A 201 5.14 12.02 21.61
CA PRO A 201 5.33 12.36 23.01
C PRO A 201 5.53 13.87 23.15
N LYS A 202 4.88 14.49 24.13
CA LYS A 202 4.93 15.95 24.37
C LYS A 202 4.43 16.81 23.20
N GLY A 203 3.71 16.23 22.24
CA GLY A 203 3.05 16.97 21.17
C GLY A 203 1.90 17.87 21.66
N PRO A 204 1.31 18.68 20.76
CA PRO A 204 0.12 19.49 21.06
C PRO A 204 -1.01 18.65 21.66
N LEU A 205 -1.87 19.28 22.48
CA LEU A 205 -3.06 18.61 23.05
C LEU A 205 -4.04 18.19 21.95
N ALA A 206 -4.28 19.08 20.99
CA ALA A 206 -5.12 18.79 19.84
C ALA A 206 -4.37 17.88 18.84
N PRO A 207 -5.05 16.91 18.21
CA PRO A 207 -4.48 16.14 17.12
C PRO A 207 -4.19 17.03 15.90
N PRO A 208 -3.26 16.63 15.02
CA PRO A 208 -3.08 17.32 13.74
C PRO A 208 -4.37 17.18 12.90
N PRO A 209 -4.69 18.14 12.04
CA PRO A 209 -5.89 18.12 11.21
C PRO A 209 -5.72 17.17 9.99
N LEU A 210 -5.44 15.90 10.27
CA LEU A 210 -5.25 14.84 9.28
C LEU A 210 -6.43 13.86 9.37
N ALA A 211 -7.19 13.75 8.28
CA ALA A 211 -8.33 12.84 8.22
C ALA A 211 -7.87 11.38 8.36
N GLY A 212 -8.58 10.60 9.18
CA GLY A 212 -8.33 9.17 9.33
C GLY A 212 -7.04 8.79 10.08
N VAL A 213 -6.37 9.74 10.72
CA VAL A 213 -5.14 9.50 11.49
C VAL A 213 -5.42 9.55 13.00
N GLY A 214 -5.15 8.45 13.69
CA GLY A 214 -5.13 8.40 15.15
C GLY A 214 -3.95 9.20 15.73
N TYR A 215 -4.07 9.70 16.96
CA TYR A 215 -3.04 10.50 17.60
C TYR A 215 -2.83 10.07 19.06
N SER A 216 -1.58 9.77 19.42
CA SER A 216 -1.17 9.52 20.81
C SER A 216 -0.04 10.46 21.23
N ARG A 217 -0.11 10.89 22.50
CA ARG A 217 0.91 11.69 23.17
C ARG A 217 1.71 10.90 24.21
N ASP A 218 1.45 9.59 24.31
CA ASP A 218 2.15 8.68 25.22
C ASP A 218 3.59 8.48 24.76
N THR A 219 4.44 7.89 25.61
CA THR A 219 5.78 7.49 25.16
C THR A 219 5.67 6.40 24.09
N PRO A 220 6.69 6.23 23.22
CA PRO A 220 6.65 5.20 22.17
C PRO A 220 6.37 3.81 22.72
N GLY A 221 6.99 3.41 23.84
CA GLY A 221 6.73 2.10 24.46
C GLY A 221 5.28 1.92 24.89
N GLN A 222 4.70 2.92 25.55
CA GLN A 222 3.30 2.90 25.98
C GLN A 222 2.33 2.84 24.80
N ALA A 223 2.53 3.69 23.80
CA ALA A 223 1.67 3.74 22.62
C ALA A 223 1.73 2.42 21.82
N LEU A 224 2.92 1.88 21.58
CA LEU A 224 3.09 0.62 20.84
C LEU A 224 2.48 -0.57 21.60
N ALA A 225 2.59 -0.60 22.93
CA ALA A 225 1.94 -1.61 23.76
C ALA A 225 0.40 -1.51 23.70
N ALA A 226 -0.14 -0.29 23.78
CA ALA A 226 -1.59 -0.06 23.71
C ALA A 226 -2.17 -0.39 22.33
N ILE A 227 -1.44 -0.11 21.25
CA ILE A 227 -1.84 -0.45 19.88
C ILE A 227 -1.89 -1.98 19.69
N GLY A 228 -0.96 -2.72 20.30
CA GLY A 228 -0.81 -4.16 20.12
C GLY A 228 -0.23 -4.49 18.74
N LEU A 229 1.10 -4.57 18.67
CA LEU A 229 1.81 -4.83 17.41
C LEU A 229 1.62 -6.29 16.96
N ASP A 230 1.17 -6.46 15.72
CA ASP A 230 0.93 -7.75 15.09
C ASP A 230 1.63 -7.86 13.72
N PRO A 231 1.58 -9.02 13.03
CA PRO A 231 2.21 -9.18 11.71
C PRO A 231 1.72 -8.22 10.61
N TRP A 232 0.58 -7.56 10.79
CA TRP A 232 0.03 -6.57 9.85
C TRP A 232 0.34 -5.13 10.26
N THR A 233 1.23 -4.95 11.25
CA THR A 233 1.64 -3.64 11.73
C THR A 233 3.03 -3.26 11.21
N ALA A 234 3.12 -2.04 10.67
CA ALA A 234 4.38 -1.39 10.31
C ALA A 234 4.66 -0.24 11.29
N VAL A 235 5.91 -0.13 11.76
CA VAL A 235 6.36 0.96 12.62
C VAL A 235 7.40 1.79 11.88
N ALA A 236 7.16 3.09 11.75
CA ALA A 236 8.07 4.04 11.13
C ALA A 236 8.55 5.05 12.19
N VAL A 237 9.83 5.00 12.52
CA VAL A 237 10.48 5.92 13.46
C VAL A 237 11.04 7.10 12.66
N CYS A 238 10.33 8.22 12.68
CA CYS A 238 10.61 9.45 11.95
C CYS A 238 11.01 10.61 12.88
N GLY A 239 11.50 10.29 14.08
CA GLY A 239 11.90 11.27 15.07
C GLY A 239 13.29 11.88 14.83
N HIS A 240 13.60 12.88 15.65
CA HIS A 240 14.93 13.47 15.78
C HIS A 240 15.45 13.44 17.23
N ASP A 241 14.68 12.83 18.14
CA ASP A 241 15.04 12.64 19.54
C ASP A 241 15.63 11.24 19.71
N LEU A 242 16.93 11.17 20.01
CA LEU A 242 17.65 9.90 20.08
C LEU A 242 17.09 8.97 21.16
N ALA A 243 16.60 9.51 22.28
CA ALA A 243 16.07 8.72 23.38
C ALA A 243 14.71 8.12 23.00
N LEU A 244 13.82 8.93 22.41
CA LEU A 244 12.51 8.45 21.96
C LEU A 244 12.62 7.48 20.78
N ASP A 245 13.53 7.75 19.83
CA ASP A 245 13.81 6.81 18.74
C ASP A 245 14.31 5.46 19.27
N HIS A 246 15.20 5.49 20.27
CA HIS A 246 15.75 4.28 20.88
C HIS A 246 14.65 3.50 21.62
N GLU A 247 13.83 4.17 22.42
CA GLU A 247 12.67 3.57 23.10
C GLU A 247 11.72 2.90 22.10
N ALA A 248 11.39 3.58 21.00
CA ALA A 248 10.54 3.04 19.94
C ALA A 248 11.14 1.76 19.32
N LEU A 249 12.44 1.76 19.03
CA LEU A 249 13.13 0.61 18.44
C LEU A 249 13.19 -0.58 19.41
N LEU A 250 13.42 -0.34 20.70
CA LEU A 250 13.41 -1.40 21.72
C LEU A 250 12.03 -2.08 21.84
N ALA A 251 10.95 -1.31 21.71
CA ALA A 251 9.60 -1.86 21.75
C ALA A 251 9.19 -2.55 20.43
N ALA A 252 9.55 -1.97 19.28
CA ALA A 252 9.06 -2.44 17.98
C ALA A 252 9.84 -3.63 17.41
N LEU A 253 11.17 -3.65 17.52
CA LEU A 253 12.01 -4.67 16.88
C LEU A 253 11.71 -6.11 17.35
N PRO A 254 11.58 -6.42 18.65
CA PRO A 254 11.26 -7.77 19.11
C PRO A 254 9.78 -8.16 18.90
N SER A 255 8.91 -7.20 18.55
CA SER A 255 7.47 -7.47 18.38
C SER A 255 7.15 -8.29 17.12
N PRO A 256 5.92 -8.79 16.95
CA PRO A 256 5.49 -9.44 15.71
C PRO A 256 5.36 -8.52 14.49
N ALA A 257 5.53 -7.19 14.63
CA ALA A 257 5.46 -6.25 13.51
C ALA A 257 6.30 -6.73 12.31
N SER A 258 5.71 -6.69 11.12
CA SER A 258 6.36 -7.13 9.89
C SER A 258 7.39 -6.14 9.36
N TYR A 259 7.31 -4.88 9.78
CA TYR A 259 8.16 -3.81 9.33
C TYR A 259 8.53 -2.86 10.47
N VAL A 260 9.83 -2.59 10.64
CA VAL A 260 10.33 -1.56 11.56
C VAL A 260 11.37 -0.73 10.82
N GLY A 261 11.04 0.53 10.59
CA GLY A 261 11.85 1.46 9.83
C GLY A 261 12.39 2.60 10.67
N LEU A 262 13.61 3.03 10.38
CA LEU A 262 14.22 4.20 11.01
C LEU A 262 14.64 5.23 9.97
N LEU A 263 14.09 6.44 10.10
CA LEU A 263 14.51 7.61 9.35
C LEU A 263 15.89 8.07 9.87
N GLY A 264 16.86 8.24 8.97
CA GLY A 264 18.15 8.79 9.35
C GLY A 264 19.31 8.40 8.44
N ALA A 265 20.40 9.14 8.60
CA ALA A 265 21.62 8.96 7.81
C ALA A 265 22.36 7.67 8.20
N ARG A 266 22.77 6.89 7.17
CA ARG A 266 23.54 5.63 7.31
C ARG A 266 24.74 5.74 8.24
N ARG A 267 25.41 6.89 8.27
CA ARG A 267 26.60 7.14 9.09
C ARG A 267 26.38 6.92 10.60
N ARG A 268 25.16 7.11 11.10
CA ARG A 268 24.81 6.95 12.53
C ARG A 268 24.24 5.57 12.87
N LEU A 269 24.10 4.69 11.87
CA LEU A 269 23.44 3.40 12.05
C LEU A 269 24.28 2.45 12.92
N ALA A 270 25.60 2.43 12.75
CA ALA A 270 26.49 1.53 13.49
C ALA A 270 26.43 1.76 15.01
N GLU A 271 26.46 3.02 15.44
CA GLU A 271 26.34 3.40 16.86
C GLU A 271 24.96 3.02 17.42
N ARG A 272 23.89 3.30 16.67
CA ARG A 272 22.52 2.91 17.08
C ARG A 272 22.37 1.41 17.22
N ILE A 273 22.87 0.62 16.27
CA ILE A 273 22.85 -0.85 16.35
C ILE A 273 23.64 -1.33 17.58
N THR A 274 24.80 -0.73 17.86
CA THR A 274 25.61 -1.08 19.03
C THR A 274 24.85 -0.83 20.33
N ALA A 275 24.18 0.32 20.46
CA ALA A 275 23.35 0.63 21.63
C ALA A 275 22.17 -0.34 21.77
N LEU A 276 21.50 -0.69 20.67
CA LEU A 276 20.38 -1.65 20.67
C LEU A 276 20.84 -3.06 21.07
N ARG A 277 22.02 -3.51 20.60
CA ARG A 277 22.63 -4.77 21.05
C ARG A 277 22.94 -4.76 22.53
N ALA A 278 23.53 -3.67 23.02
CA ALA A 278 23.84 -3.51 24.44
C ALA A 278 22.56 -3.54 25.32
N ALA A 279 21.43 -3.12 24.76
CA ALA A 279 20.11 -3.20 25.40
C ALA A 279 19.43 -4.58 25.25
N GLY A 280 20.09 -5.57 24.65
CA GLY A 280 19.65 -6.97 24.61
C GLY A 280 18.92 -7.43 23.35
N LEU A 281 18.87 -6.62 22.29
CA LEU A 281 18.25 -7.04 21.02
C LEU A 281 19.11 -8.06 20.30
N THR A 282 18.46 -9.10 19.77
CA THR A 282 19.13 -10.18 19.05
C THR A 282 19.44 -9.79 17.61
N GLU A 283 20.35 -10.51 16.94
CA GLU A 283 20.59 -10.30 15.50
C GLU A 283 19.34 -10.54 14.65
N ARG A 284 18.43 -11.42 15.10
CA ARG A 284 17.13 -11.63 14.45
C ARG A 284 16.26 -10.38 14.52
N ASP A 285 16.22 -9.70 15.67
CA ASP A 285 15.46 -8.47 15.83
C ASP A 285 16.05 -7.35 14.96
N LEU A 286 17.38 -7.23 14.98
CA LEU A 286 18.11 -6.20 14.22
C LEU A 286 18.00 -6.41 12.71
N ALA A 287 17.91 -7.64 12.21
CA ALA A 287 17.71 -7.93 10.79
C ALA A 287 16.37 -7.40 10.23
N LYS A 288 15.39 -7.17 11.10
CA LYS A 288 14.11 -6.54 10.73
C LYS A 288 14.24 -5.05 10.45
N LEU A 289 15.23 -4.38 11.04
CA LEU A 289 15.41 -2.94 10.94
C LEU A 289 15.65 -2.50 9.49
N ARG A 290 14.82 -1.58 8.99
CA ARG A 290 14.99 -0.90 7.72
C ARG A 290 15.56 0.49 7.96
N ALA A 291 16.87 0.62 7.78
CA ALA A 291 17.61 1.86 7.98
C ALA A 291 18.62 2.09 6.83
N PRO A 292 18.55 3.21 6.08
CA PRO A 292 17.45 4.17 6.09
C PRO A 292 16.14 3.49 5.68
N ILE A 293 15.05 3.99 6.23
CA ILE A 293 13.68 3.58 5.90
C ILE A 293 13.32 3.98 4.46
N GLY A 294 12.49 3.17 3.80
CA GLY A 294 11.92 3.47 2.49
C GLY A 294 12.78 3.05 1.29
N LEU A 295 12.13 3.00 0.13
CA LEU A 295 12.76 2.75 -1.17
C LEU A 295 13.70 3.91 -1.55
N ASP A 296 14.76 3.61 -2.29
CA ASP A 296 15.71 4.62 -2.78
C ASP A 296 15.16 5.33 -4.03
N LEU A 297 14.24 6.28 -3.81
CA LEU A 297 13.59 7.09 -4.87
C LEU A 297 14.33 8.41 -5.16
N GLY A 298 15.39 8.73 -4.42
CA GLY A 298 16.19 9.95 -4.56
C GLY A 298 15.58 11.24 -3.99
N GLY A 299 14.26 11.27 -3.77
CA GLY A 299 13.53 12.41 -3.21
C GLY A 299 13.82 12.68 -1.73
N LYS A 300 13.63 13.93 -1.30
CA LYS A 300 13.88 14.39 0.08
C LYS A 300 12.73 15.22 0.65
N ALA A 301 11.77 15.63 -0.17
CA ALA A 301 10.58 16.31 0.31
C ALA A 301 9.74 15.34 1.19
N PRO A 302 8.98 15.86 2.17
CA PRO A 302 8.21 15.01 3.10
C PRO A 302 7.34 13.95 2.42
N PHE A 303 6.60 14.31 1.36
CA PHE A 303 5.76 13.37 0.62
C PHE A 303 6.56 12.39 -0.26
N GLU A 304 7.72 12.78 -0.80
CA GLU A 304 8.58 11.85 -1.53
C GLU A 304 9.12 10.76 -0.60
N VAL A 305 9.53 11.14 0.61
CA VAL A 305 9.94 10.20 1.66
C VAL A 305 8.76 9.34 2.08
N ALA A 306 7.57 9.92 2.28
CA ALA A 306 6.37 9.15 2.61
C ALA A 306 6.05 8.11 1.54
N ILE A 307 6.09 8.46 0.25
CA ILE A 307 5.89 7.54 -0.88
C ILE A 307 6.93 6.41 -0.84
N ALA A 308 8.21 6.75 -0.61
CA ALA A 308 9.28 5.76 -0.50
C ALA A 308 9.04 4.76 0.64
N VAL A 309 8.61 5.23 1.80
CA VAL A 309 8.33 4.39 2.99
C VAL A 309 7.09 3.52 2.77
N ILE A 310 5.97 4.11 2.34
CA ILE A 310 4.74 3.36 2.05
C ILE A 310 4.97 2.33 0.95
N GLY A 311 5.72 2.69 -0.10
CA GLY A 311 6.12 1.76 -1.15
C GLY A 311 6.93 0.57 -0.63
N GLU A 312 7.90 0.80 0.26
CA GLU A 312 8.69 -0.29 0.87
C GLU A 312 7.82 -1.20 1.74
N ILE A 313 6.89 -0.64 2.51
CA ILE A 313 5.95 -1.40 3.36
C ILE A 313 5.00 -2.25 2.50
N ILE A 314 4.43 -1.68 1.43
CA ILE A 314 3.55 -2.41 0.51
C ILE A 314 4.32 -3.52 -0.22
N ALA A 315 5.52 -3.25 -0.72
CA ALA A 315 6.36 -4.25 -1.37
C ALA A 315 6.64 -5.44 -0.43
N ALA A 316 7.02 -5.17 0.82
CA ALA A 316 7.26 -6.20 1.82
C ALA A 316 6.01 -7.06 2.10
N ARG A 317 4.83 -6.45 2.20
CA ARG A 317 3.55 -7.16 2.40
C ARG A 317 3.20 -8.11 1.25
N HIS A 318 3.53 -7.72 0.01
CA HIS A 318 3.28 -8.55 -1.17
C HIS A 318 4.44 -9.50 -1.51
N GLY A 319 5.45 -9.62 -0.63
CA GLY A 319 6.62 -10.47 -0.86
C GLY A 319 7.47 -10.02 -2.06
N GLN A 320 7.32 -8.77 -2.49
CA GLN A 320 8.12 -8.20 -3.58
C GLN A 320 9.50 -7.81 -3.06
N PRO A 321 10.57 -8.04 -3.82
CA PRO A 321 11.88 -7.55 -3.45
C PRO A 321 11.83 -6.02 -3.37
N ALA A 322 12.46 -5.45 -2.34
CA ALA A 322 12.69 -4.01 -2.34
C ALA A 322 13.55 -3.65 -3.55
N LEU A 323 13.26 -2.53 -4.21
CA LEU A 323 14.12 -2.01 -5.28
C LEU A 323 15.57 -1.95 -4.78
N GLU A 324 16.51 -2.45 -5.58
CA GLU A 324 17.92 -2.41 -5.22
C GLU A 324 18.33 -0.96 -4.93
N ARG A 325 18.88 -0.73 -3.74
CA ARG A 325 19.40 0.58 -3.35
C ARG A 325 20.57 0.89 -4.27
N ARG A 326 20.57 2.05 -4.94
CA ARG A 326 21.76 2.45 -5.71
C ARG A 326 22.93 2.51 -4.75
N ALA A 327 24.02 1.81 -5.09
CA ALA A 327 25.30 2.05 -4.46
C ALA A 327 25.63 3.52 -4.74
N HIS A 328 25.50 4.37 -3.74
CA HIS A 328 25.95 5.74 -3.86
C HIS A 328 27.47 5.69 -3.98
N SER A 329 27.99 5.81 -5.20
CA SER A 329 29.32 6.34 -5.40
C SER A 329 29.31 7.74 -4.81
N ASN A 330 30.08 7.96 -3.74
CA ASN A 330 30.40 9.32 -3.35
C ASN A 330 30.95 10.02 -4.60
N PRO A 331 30.47 11.22 -4.99
CA PRO A 331 31.26 12.03 -5.89
C PRO A 331 32.59 12.28 -5.17
N SER A 332 33.67 11.74 -5.74
CA SER A 332 35.03 12.02 -5.29
C SER A 332 35.17 13.54 -5.18
N PRO A 333 35.75 14.09 -4.11
CA PRO A 333 36.06 15.52 -4.10
C PRO A 333 36.96 15.76 -5.31
N LEU A 334 36.55 16.69 -6.17
CA LEU A 334 37.32 17.13 -7.33
C LEU A 334 38.77 17.30 -6.89
N ALA A 335 39.64 16.42 -7.39
CA ALA A 335 41.07 16.55 -7.21
C ALA A 335 41.46 17.89 -7.81
N GLY A 336 41.98 18.78 -6.97
CA GLY A 336 42.61 19.99 -7.43
C GLY A 336 43.84 19.62 -8.26
N GLU A 337 43.81 19.94 -9.54
CA GLU A 337 44.98 20.32 -10.30
C GLU A 337 44.78 21.80 -10.65
N GLY A 338 45.66 22.74 -10.33
CA GLY A 338 47.10 22.58 -10.23
C GLY A 338 47.86 23.20 -11.41
N GLY A 339 47.33 24.25 -12.06
CA GLY A 339 48.10 25.26 -12.81
C GLY A 339 47.96 25.23 -14.35
N PRO A 340 48.54 26.20 -15.10
CA PRO A 340 49.01 27.53 -14.71
C PRO A 340 48.17 28.67 -15.35
N ARG A 341 48.38 29.90 -14.87
CA ARG A 341 47.84 31.13 -15.47
C ARG A 341 48.47 31.36 -16.85
N SER A 342 47.65 31.55 -17.88
CA SER A 342 48.09 32.18 -19.14
C SER A 342 47.09 33.28 -19.51
N GLY A 343 47.54 34.53 -19.39
CA GLY A 343 46.82 35.71 -19.84
C GLY A 343 46.79 35.80 -21.36
N SER A 344 45.64 36.21 -21.88
CA SER A 344 45.47 36.65 -23.26
C SER A 344 46.06 38.06 -23.42
N GLY A 345 47.19 38.16 -24.10
CA GLY A 345 47.70 39.40 -24.68
C GLY A 345 47.72 39.25 -26.20
N GLU A 346 46.90 40.04 -26.88
CA GLU A 346 46.92 40.20 -28.34
C GLU A 346 48.28 40.72 -28.83
N GLY A 347 48.68 40.27 -30.01
CA GLY A 347 49.95 40.62 -30.62
C GLY A 347 49.98 42.01 -31.25
N SER A 348 51.19 42.57 -31.29
CA SER A 348 51.67 43.29 -32.47
C SER A 348 53.20 43.21 -32.59
N LYS A 349 53.64 42.93 -33.82
CA LYS A 349 54.98 43.13 -34.43
C LYS A 349 56.11 42.11 -34.21
N ALA A 350 56.23 41.25 -35.23
CA ALA A 350 57.28 41.31 -36.28
C ALA A 350 58.52 40.38 -36.22
N LEU A 351 58.80 39.85 -37.43
CA LEU A 351 60.08 39.49 -38.04
C LEU A 351 60.81 38.17 -37.68
N SER A 352 60.64 37.22 -38.62
CA SER A 352 61.70 36.65 -39.48
C SER A 352 62.22 35.23 -39.21
N ALA A 353 62.53 34.59 -40.35
CA ALA A 353 63.44 33.47 -40.61
C ALA A 353 62.94 32.07 -40.18
N ALA A 354 62.57 31.21 -41.14
CA ALA A 354 63.47 30.24 -41.81
C ALA A 354 63.64 28.97 -40.95
N THR A 355 63.55 27.71 -41.37
CA THR A 355 63.40 27.00 -42.65
C THR A 355 63.29 25.51 -42.24
N THR A 356 62.51 24.70 -42.98
CA THR A 356 62.60 23.21 -43.13
C THR A 356 62.40 22.35 -41.86
N ASP A 357 61.98 21.09 -41.89
CA ASP A 357 61.61 20.17 -42.97
C ASP A 357 60.60 19.16 -42.41
N ARG A 358 60.05 18.41 -43.35
CA ARG A 358 59.04 17.36 -43.33
C ARG A 358 59.38 16.08 -42.54
N PRO A 359 58.41 15.14 -42.48
CA PRO A 359 58.17 14.26 -41.34
C PRO A 359 58.51 12.79 -41.66
N GLY A 360 58.18 11.90 -40.73
CA GLY A 360 57.81 10.54 -41.07
C GLY A 360 58.08 9.55 -39.96
N GLY A 361 57.18 8.57 -39.84
CA GLY A 361 57.50 7.30 -39.20
C GLY A 361 56.47 6.85 -38.19
N ALA A 362 55.41 6.23 -38.70
CA ALA A 362 54.62 5.25 -37.95
C ALA A 362 55.50 4.03 -37.60
N LEU A 363 55.17 3.34 -36.49
CA LEU A 363 54.81 1.91 -36.47
C LEU A 363 54.63 1.41 -35.02
N ASP A 364 53.53 0.66 -34.87
CA ASP A 364 53.15 -0.36 -33.88
C ASP A 364 54.17 -0.80 -32.82
N VAL A 365 53.75 -0.90 -31.55
CA VAL A 365 53.12 -2.09 -30.90
C VAL A 365 52.34 -1.64 -29.67
#